data_AF-A0A967T7I4-F1
#
_entry.id   AF-A0A967T7I4-F1
#
_cell.length_a   1.000
_cell.length_b   1.000
_cell.length_c   1.000
_cell.angle_alpha   90.00
_cell.angle_beta   90.00
_cell.angle_gamma   90.00
#
_symmetry.space_group_name_H-M   'P 1'
#
loop_
_entity.id
_entity.type
_entity.pdbx_description
1 polymer ?
#
loop_
_entity_poly.entity_id
_entity_poly.type
_entity_poly.pdbx_seq_one_letter_code
_entity_poly.pdbx_strand_id
1 'polypeptide(L)' 'RLAVHPEFQSSGVGTILTQDVLKQFHKRGSFKVTVNTQLNNNASISLYKKLGFKKTGEILPVFQFPLS' A
#
# COMPACT_ATOMS: atom_id res chain seq x y z
N ARG A 1 6.65 2.60 -3.11
CA ARG A 1 5.24 2.87 -3.49
C ARG A 1 4.88 1.94 -4.64
N LEU A 2 3.66 1.43 -4.65
CA LEU A 2 3.16 0.55 -5.72
C LEU A 2 2.06 1.30 -6.46
N ALA A 3 2.13 1.33 -7.78
CA ALA A 3 1.16 2.00 -8.63
C ALA A 3 0.76 1.07 -9.78
N VAL A 4 -0.51 1.17 -10.17
CA VAL A 4 -1.07 0.49 -11.34
C VAL A 4 -1.51 1.56 -12.31
N HIS A 5 -1.13 1.42 -13.58
CA HIS A 5 -1.57 2.34 -14.63
C HIS A 5 -3.11 2.42 -14.65
N PRO A 6 -3.72 3.61 -14.84
CA PRO A 6 -5.16 3.80 -14.72
C PRO A 6 -6.01 2.78 -15.49
N GLU A 7 -5.61 2.43 -16.70
CA GLU A 7 -6.30 1.46 -17.57
C GLU A 7 -6.37 0.04 -17.00
N PHE A 8 -5.47 -0.32 -16.10
CA PHE A 8 -5.42 -1.64 -15.46
C PHE A 8 -5.89 -1.60 -14.00
N GLN A 9 -6.39 -0.48 -13.50
CA GLN A 9 -6.95 -0.40 -12.16
C GLN A 9 -8.27 -1.18 -12.04
N SER A 10 -8.70 -1.47 -10.80
CA SER A 10 -9.94 -2.20 -10.50
C SER A 10 -10.06 -3.62 -11.11
N SER A 11 -8.99 -4.15 -11.71
CA SER A 11 -8.93 -5.49 -12.32
C SER A 11 -8.18 -6.53 -11.47
N GLY A 12 -7.79 -6.16 -10.24
CA GLY A 12 -7.06 -7.04 -9.31
C GLY A 12 -5.53 -6.96 -9.41
N VAL A 13 -4.96 -6.22 -10.37
CA VAL A 13 -3.50 -6.08 -10.54
C VAL A 13 -2.81 -5.61 -9.26
N GLY A 14 -3.35 -4.59 -8.58
CA GLY A 14 -2.78 -4.11 -7.31
C GLY A 14 -2.76 -5.16 -6.20
N THR A 15 -3.75 -6.06 -6.18
CA THR A 15 -3.80 -7.21 -5.26
C THR A 15 -2.69 -8.21 -5.56
N ILE A 16 -2.55 -8.61 -6.82
CA ILE A 16 -1.52 -9.57 -7.26
C ILE A 16 -0.13 -9.03 -6.90
N LEU A 17 0.15 -7.77 -7.27
CA LEU A 17 1.44 -7.15 -7.01
C LEU A 17 1.75 -7.07 -5.51
N THR A 18 0.77 -6.70 -4.69
CA THR A 18 0.98 -6.61 -3.23
C THR A 18 1.19 -7.97 -2.59
N GLN A 19 0.45 -9.00 -3.03
CA GLN A 19 0.62 -10.38 -2.55
C GLN A 19 1.99 -10.94 -2.91
N ASP A 20 2.50 -10.67 -4.11
CA ASP A 20 3.84 -11.11 -4.49
C ASP A 20 4.91 -10.50 -3.57
N VAL A 21 4.85 -9.19 -3.32
CA VAL A 21 5.76 -8.51 -2.39
C VAL A 21 5.69 -9.12 -0.98
N LEU A 22 4.48 -9.37 -0.46
CA LEU A 22 4.30 -10.01 0.85
C LEU A 22 4.89 -11.42 0.88
N LYS A 23 4.71 -12.20 -0.18
CA LYS A 23 5.31 -13.54 -0.31
C LYS A 23 6.84 -13.46 -0.30
N GLN A 24 7.42 -12.46 -0.96
CA GLN A 24 8.87 -12.24 -0.94
C GLN A 24 9.38 -11.85 0.46
N PHE A 25 8.66 -10.99 1.19
CA PHE A 25 9.00 -10.66 2.58
C PHE A 25 8.94 -11.87 3.50
N HIS A 26 7.89 -12.69 3.37
CA HIS A 26 7.76 -13.90 4.15
C HIS A 26 8.93 -14.87 3.89
N LYS A 27 9.30 -15.09 2.61
CA LYS A 27 10.47 -15.92 2.24
C LYS A 27 11.79 -15.41 2.83
N ARG A 28 11.91 -14.10 3.09
CA ARG A 28 13.10 -13.47 3.67
C ARG A 28 13.05 -13.41 5.21
N GLY A 29 12.05 -14.03 5.85
CA GLY A 29 11.91 -14.06 7.30
C GLY A 29 11.37 -12.76 7.92
N SER A 30 10.70 -11.90 7.14
CA SER A 30 10.03 -10.73 7.72
C SER A 30 8.69 -11.12 8.34
N PHE A 31 8.55 -10.95 9.65
CA PHE A 31 7.35 -11.32 10.41
C PHE A 31 6.33 -10.19 10.57
N LYS A 32 6.71 -8.95 10.23
CA LYS A 32 5.84 -7.77 10.32
C LYS A 32 6.09 -6.86 9.12
N VAL A 33 5.02 -6.50 8.43
CA VAL A 33 5.05 -5.57 7.30
C VAL A 33 4.10 -4.41 7.61
N THR A 34 4.61 -3.19 7.50
CA THR A 34 3.81 -1.96 7.58
C THR A 34 3.81 -1.27 6.23
N VAL A 35 2.71 -0.60 5.91
CA VAL A 35 2.56 0.19 4.69
C VAL A 35 2.01 1.55 5.05
N ASN A 36 2.49 2.59 4.38
CA ASN A 36 1.99 3.94 4.51
C ASN A 36 1.13 4.30 3.28
N THR A 37 0.03 5.01 3.50
CA THR A 37 -0.81 5.58 2.45
C THR A 37 -1.41 6.90 2.89
N GLN A 38 -1.75 7.76 1.94
CA GLN A 38 -2.48 8.98 2.22
C GLN A 38 -3.90 8.67 2.69
N LEU A 39 -4.45 9.50 3.57
CA LEU A 39 -5.78 9.32 4.16
C LEU A 39 -6.91 9.33 3.13
N ASN A 40 -6.72 10.04 2.00
CA ASN A 40 -7.67 10.14 0.90
C ASN A 40 -7.47 9.06 -0.19
N ASN A 41 -6.47 8.18 -0.06
CA ASN A 41 -6.22 7.12 -1.04
C ASN A 41 -7.12 5.90 -0.76
N ASN A 42 -8.41 6.06 -1.06
CA ASN A 42 -9.44 5.06 -0.83
C ASN A 42 -9.15 3.71 -1.50
N ALA A 43 -8.56 3.73 -2.70
CA ALA A 43 -8.17 2.52 -3.42
C ALA A 43 -7.15 1.69 -2.63
N SER A 44 -6.08 2.32 -2.14
CA SER A 44 -5.06 1.63 -1.34
C SER A 44 -5.60 1.18 0.01
N ILE A 45 -6.42 2.01 0.67
CA ILE A 45 -7.05 1.65 1.95
C ILE A 45 -7.92 0.39 1.80
N SER A 46 -8.77 0.34 0.77
CA SER A 46 -9.62 -0.83 0.50
C SER A 46 -8.80 -2.07 0.15
N LEU A 47 -7.75 -1.91 -0.66
CA LEU A 47 -6.82 -2.99 -0.99
C LEU A 47 -6.16 -3.57 0.26
N TYR A 48 -5.59 -2.73 1.11
CA TYR A 48 -4.90 -3.18 2.32
C TYR A 48 -5.86 -3.86 3.30
N LYS A 49 -7.08 -3.32 3.48
CA LYS A 49 -8.12 -3.99 4.28
C LYS A 49 -8.46 -5.38 3.73
N LYS A 50 -8.63 -5.52 2.42
CA LYS A 50 -8.88 -6.81 1.76
C LYS A 50 -7.75 -7.82 1.99
N LEU A 51 -6.51 -7.34 2.08
CA LEU A 51 -5.32 -8.16 2.34
C LEU A 51 -5.05 -8.40 3.83
N GLY A 52 -5.94 -8.00 4.74
CA GLY A 52 -5.84 -8.26 6.17
C GLY A 52 -4.97 -7.28 6.96
N PHE A 53 -4.52 -6.18 6.35
CA PHE A 53 -3.84 -5.12 7.10
C PHE A 53 -4.80 -4.43 8.08
N LYS A 54 -4.24 -4.02 9.21
CA LYS A 54 -4.92 -3.24 10.24
C LYS A 54 -4.27 -1.85 10.33
N LYS A 55 -5.08 -0.82 10.58
CA LYS A 55 -4.58 0.55 10.81
C LYS A 55 -3.74 0.56 12.09
N THR A 56 -2.57 1.17 12.05
CA THR A 56 -1.69 1.35 13.22
C THR A 56 -2.08 2.58 14.05
N GLY A 57 -2.81 3.54 13.47
CA GLY A 57 -3.11 4.84 14.09
C GLY A 57 -2.01 5.88 13.88
N GLU A 58 -0.86 5.49 13.33
CA GLU A 58 0.24 6.40 13.05
C GLU A 58 -0.12 7.35 11.89
N ILE A 59 0.09 8.64 12.12
CA ILE A 59 -0.04 9.69 11.11
C ILE A 59 1.35 10.27 10.89
N LEU A 60 1.88 10.12 9.68
CA LEU A 60 3.17 10.66 9.30
C LEU A 60 2.97 12.03 8.64
N PRO A 61 3.68 13.09 9.07
CA PRO A 61 3.59 14.40 8.42
C PRO A 61 4.15 14.32 7.00
N VAL A 62 3.48 15.01 6.07
CA VAL A 62 3.95 15.16 4.70
C VAL A 62 4.76 16.46 4.63
N PHE A 63 6.06 16.34 4.41
CA PHE A 63 6.89 17.49 4.08
C PHE A 63 6.66 17.85 2.62
N GLN A 64 6.24 19.09 2.37
CA GLN A 64 6.07 19.65 1.03
C GLN A 64 7.07 20.79 0.87
N PHE A 65 7.82 20.79 -0.23
CA PHE A 65 8.57 21.96 -0.66
C PHE A 65 7.67 22.81 -1.55
N PRO A 66 7.42 24.09 -1.21
CA PRO A 66 6.72 24.98 -2.11
C PRO A 66 7.56 25.15 -3.37
N LEU A 67 6.96 24.91 -4.54
CA LEU A 67 7.52 25.34 -5.81
C LEU A 67 7.17 26.81 -5.96
N SER A 68 8.18 27.68 -5.87
CA SER A 68 8.09 29.11 -6.19
C SER A 68 7.84 29.34 -7.66
#